data_AF-A0A9E4TYV4-F1
#
_entry.id   AF-A0A9E4TYV4-F1
#
_cell.length_a   1.000
_cell.length_b   1.000
_cell.length_c   1.000
_cell.angle_alpha   90.00
_cell.angle_beta   90.00
_cell.angle_gamma   90.00
#
_symmetry.space_group_name_H-M   'P 1'
#
loop_
_entity.id
_entity.type
_entity.pdbx_description
1 polymer ?
#
loop_
_entity_poly.entity_id
_entity_poly.type
_entity_poly.pdbx_seq_one_letter_code
_entity_poly.pdbx_strand_id
1 'polypeptide(L)'
;MDSQFEQMMQVNIQGRVFIICQAHGVTDPTIIGYYNEIMHQAISAMLTDESTPADFHKLLNEQADWLDAEISQVGGASQGAGSASAIIDDAGDDGNGGGEQAVKILNADKKATGYVPEAKSMPERLKDRRADMEHLLSNDCVTLKLVTPNEADKLKHGLVGKDPDKAEEEVVAMLRNNLHAQVRKFIRKHNGGPWATATLQSEVRMDITRTRSVRSLVSLSRQLLEEREEWLSKTKNSLTGRFFGGKVKLDK
;
A
#
# COMPACT_ATOMS: atom_id res chain seq x y z
N MET A 1 -8.23 -9.96 -29.43
CA MET A 1 -8.32 -8.50 -29.74
C MET A 1 -7.39 -8.09 -30.88
N ASP A 2 -7.78 -7.07 -31.65
CA ASP A 2 -6.98 -6.46 -32.72
C ASP A 2 -5.87 -5.56 -32.13
N SER A 3 -4.69 -5.54 -32.77
CA SER A 3 -3.53 -4.76 -32.34
C SER A 3 -3.81 -3.24 -32.34
N GLN A 4 -4.66 -2.77 -33.26
CA GLN A 4 -5.09 -1.37 -33.27
C GLN A 4 -5.98 -1.02 -32.06
N PHE A 5 -6.81 -1.96 -31.62
CA PHE A 5 -7.68 -1.79 -30.46
C PHE A 5 -6.89 -1.74 -29.15
N GLU A 6 -5.89 -2.61 -29.02
CA GLU A 6 -5.00 -2.66 -27.86
C GLU A 6 -4.15 -1.38 -27.73
N GLN A 7 -3.63 -0.87 -28.85
CA GLN A 7 -2.89 0.40 -28.87
C GLN A 7 -3.79 1.60 -28.49
N MET A 8 -5.03 1.61 -28.98
CA MET A 8 -6.02 2.64 -28.61
C MET A 8 -6.36 2.59 -27.12
N MET A 9 -6.50 1.39 -26.56
CA MET A 9 -6.73 1.18 -25.13
C MET A 9 -5.57 1.75 -24.30
N GLN A 10 -4.33 1.39 -24.62
CA GLN A 10 -3.15 1.86 -23.89
C GLN A 10 -3.05 3.40 -23.86
N VAL A 11 -3.20 4.06 -25.00
CA VAL A 11 -3.09 5.52 -25.10
C VAL A 11 -4.19 6.21 -24.29
N ASN A 12 -5.43 5.71 -24.37
CA ASN A 12 -6.55 6.31 -23.65
C ASN A 12 -6.43 6.12 -22.13
N ILE A 13 -6.01 4.93 -21.68
CA ILE A 13 -5.77 4.65 -20.26
C ILE A 13 -4.67 5.57 -19.73
N GLN A 14 -3.51 5.60 -20.40
CA GLN A 14 -2.39 6.43 -20.00
C GLN A 14 -2.76 7.92 -19.92
N GLY A 15 -3.50 8.43 -20.91
CA GLY A 15 -3.98 9.81 -20.92
C GLY A 15 -4.92 10.12 -19.75
N ARG A 16 -5.86 9.21 -19.43
CA ARG A 16 -6.82 9.40 -18.33
C ARG A 16 -6.13 9.40 -16.97
N VAL A 17 -5.25 8.42 -16.73
CA VAL A 17 -4.47 8.31 -15.50
C VAL A 17 -3.61 9.55 -15.29
N PHE A 18 -2.95 10.02 -16.35
CA PHE A 18 -2.13 11.22 -16.29
C PHE A 18 -2.93 12.45 -15.87
N ILE A 19 -4.10 12.69 -16.48
CA ILE A 19 -4.96 13.84 -16.16
C ILE A 19 -5.44 13.77 -14.71
N ILE A 20 -5.92 12.61 -14.26
CA ILE A 20 -6.42 12.43 -12.89
C ILE A 20 -5.29 12.64 -11.88
N CYS A 21 -4.13 12.03 -12.10
CA CYS A 21 -2.97 12.21 -11.24
C CYS A 21 -2.55 13.68 -11.15
N GLN A 22 -2.46 14.38 -12.29
CA GLN A 22 -2.13 15.80 -12.30
C GLN A 22 -3.17 16.67 -11.59
N ALA A 23 -4.46 16.39 -11.76
CA ALA A 23 -5.54 17.12 -11.10
C ALA A 23 -5.42 17.04 -9.56
N HIS A 24 -4.89 15.94 -9.04
CA HIS A 24 -4.64 15.71 -7.62
C HIS A 24 -3.22 16.07 -7.16
N GLY A 25 -2.40 16.68 -8.02
CA GLY A 25 -1.03 17.08 -7.69
C GLY A 25 -0.01 15.93 -7.64
N VAL A 26 -0.38 14.73 -8.11
CA VAL A 26 0.53 13.59 -8.25
C VAL A 26 1.37 13.80 -9.50
N THR A 27 2.65 14.10 -9.29
CA THR A 27 3.62 14.37 -10.37
C THR A 27 4.73 13.32 -10.46
N ASP A 28 4.80 12.39 -9.50
CA ASP A 28 5.80 11.32 -9.49
C ASP A 28 5.52 10.30 -10.62
N PRO A 29 6.43 10.13 -11.58
CA PRO A 29 6.25 9.19 -12.68
C PRO A 29 6.08 7.73 -12.24
N THR A 30 6.65 7.34 -11.09
CA THR A 30 6.53 5.97 -10.57
C THR A 30 5.13 5.69 -10.06
N ILE A 31 4.51 6.66 -9.38
CA ILE A 31 3.12 6.57 -8.90
C ILE A 31 2.15 6.61 -10.08
N ILE A 32 2.38 7.47 -11.06
CA ILE A 32 1.59 7.51 -12.30
C ILE A 32 1.70 6.18 -13.06
N GLY A 33 2.89 5.60 -13.14
CA GLY A 33 3.13 4.28 -13.76
C GLY A 33 2.35 3.17 -13.05
N TYR A 34 2.37 3.16 -11.72
CA TYR A 34 1.62 2.20 -10.91
C TYR A 34 0.10 2.26 -11.18
N TYR A 35 -0.50 3.45 -11.20
CA TYR A 35 -1.93 3.60 -11.51
C TYR A 35 -2.28 3.24 -12.95
N ASN A 36 -1.35 3.49 -13.89
CA ASN A 36 -1.50 3.09 -15.29
C ASN A 36 -1.54 1.56 -15.43
N GLU A 37 -0.65 0.84 -14.76
CA GLU A 37 -0.63 -0.62 -14.76
C GLU A 37 -1.90 -1.22 -14.14
N ILE A 38 -2.38 -0.67 -13.02
CA ILE A 38 -3.62 -1.13 -12.38
C ILE A 38 -4.82 -0.92 -13.30
N MET A 39 -4.97 0.27 -13.87
CA MET A 39 -6.07 0.58 -14.78
C MET A 39 -6.04 -0.32 -16.01
N HIS A 40 -4.85 -0.57 -16.56
CA HIS A 40 -4.68 -1.47 -17.69
C HIS A 40 -5.08 -2.90 -17.37
N GLN A 41 -4.65 -3.44 -16.22
CA GLN A 41 -5.00 -4.79 -15.79
C GLN A 41 -6.51 -4.93 -15.51
N ALA A 42 -7.12 -3.95 -14.83
CA ALA A 42 -8.54 -3.97 -14.51
C ALA A 42 -9.41 -3.94 -15.78
N ILE A 43 -9.11 -3.03 -16.71
CA ILE A 43 -9.86 -2.90 -17.97
C ILE A 43 -9.66 -4.13 -18.84
N SER A 44 -8.42 -4.63 -18.97
CA SER A 44 -8.13 -5.82 -19.78
C SER A 44 -8.80 -7.08 -19.24
N ALA A 45 -8.96 -7.21 -17.91
CA ALA A 45 -9.64 -8.35 -17.29
C ALA A 45 -11.17 -8.30 -17.47
N MET A 46 -11.73 -7.11 -17.68
CA MET A 46 -13.18 -6.90 -17.86
C MET A 46 -13.62 -6.94 -19.32
N LEU A 47 -12.69 -6.74 -20.25
CA LEU A 47 -12.95 -6.88 -21.68
C LEU A 47 -12.87 -8.34 -22.13
N THR A 48 -13.81 -8.74 -22.96
CA THR A 48 -13.87 -10.04 -23.65
C THR A 48 -13.50 -9.88 -25.12
N ASP A 49 -13.25 -10.98 -25.83
CA ASP A 49 -12.95 -10.95 -27.27
C ASP A 49 -14.09 -10.39 -28.14
N GLU A 50 -15.31 -10.31 -27.60
CA GLU A 50 -16.49 -9.72 -28.27
C GLU A 50 -16.73 -8.25 -27.89
N SER A 51 -15.90 -7.68 -27.02
CA SER A 51 -16.10 -6.32 -26.51
C SER A 51 -15.88 -5.25 -27.58
N THR A 52 -16.75 -4.26 -27.59
CA THR A 52 -16.69 -3.13 -28.53
C THR A 52 -15.89 -1.96 -27.96
N PRO A 53 -15.44 -1.01 -28.80
CA PRO A 53 -14.88 0.25 -28.30
C PRO A 53 -15.78 1.03 -27.36
N ALA A 54 -17.10 0.92 -27.50
CA ALA A 54 -18.04 1.55 -26.57
C ALA A 54 -17.99 0.90 -25.18
N ASP A 55 -17.84 -0.43 -25.11
CA ASP A 55 -17.69 -1.16 -23.85
C ASP A 55 -16.38 -0.77 -23.14
N PHE A 56 -15.29 -0.64 -23.91
CA PHE A 56 -14.03 -0.10 -23.39
C PHE A 56 -14.20 1.32 -22.83
N HIS A 57 -14.81 2.24 -23.57
CA HIS A 57 -14.98 3.61 -23.08
C HIS A 57 -15.85 3.70 -21.82
N LYS A 58 -16.88 2.85 -21.72
CA LYS A 58 -17.70 2.74 -20.51
C LYS A 58 -16.86 2.28 -19.32
N LEU A 59 -16.12 1.18 -19.49
CA LEU A 59 -15.22 0.66 -18.45
C LEU A 59 -14.14 1.66 -18.07
N LEU A 60 -13.54 2.35 -19.05
CA LEU A 60 -12.53 3.38 -18.80
C LEU A 60 -13.07 4.51 -17.93
N ASN A 61 -14.31 4.95 -18.15
CA ASN A 61 -14.92 5.99 -17.32
C ASN A 61 -15.22 5.47 -15.91
N GLU A 62 -15.76 4.25 -15.77
CA GLU A 62 -16.02 3.63 -14.46
C GLU A 62 -14.72 3.46 -13.64
N GLN A 63 -13.63 3.02 -14.28
CA GLN A 63 -12.33 2.89 -13.61
C GLN A 63 -11.66 4.25 -13.34
N ALA A 64 -11.89 5.23 -14.21
CA ALA A 64 -11.42 6.60 -13.99
C ALA A 64 -12.11 7.26 -12.77
N ASP A 65 -13.41 7.09 -12.61
CA ASP A 65 -14.16 7.59 -11.46
C ASP A 65 -13.69 6.93 -10.15
N TRP A 66 -13.39 5.62 -10.21
CA TRP A 66 -12.78 4.91 -9.09
C TRP A 66 -11.40 5.47 -8.74
N LEU A 67 -10.53 5.68 -9.73
CA LEU A 67 -9.18 6.21 -9.52
C LEU A 67 -9.22 7.63 -8.95
N ASP A 68 -10.12 8.47 -9.44
CA ASP A 68 -10.32 9.84 -8.94
C ASP A 68 -10.74 9.84 -7.45
N ALA A 69 -11.64 8.93 -7.07
CA ALA A 69 -12.07 8.77 -5.69
C ALA A 69 -10.97 8.21 -4.77
N GLU A 70 -10.15 7.29 -5.27
CA GLU A 70 -9.03 6.70 -4.53
C GLU A 70 -7.95 7.76 -4.23
N ILE A 71 -7.54 8.53 -5.26
CA ILE A 71 -6.52 9.56 -5.09
C ILE A 71 -7.04 10.71 -4.22
N SER A 72 -8.32 11.08 -4.33
CA SER A 72 -8.95 12.09 -3.47
C SER A 72 -8.89 11.71 -1.98
N GLN A 73 -9.10 10.43 -1.66
CA GLN A 73 -9.03 9.93 -0.29
C GLN A 73 -7.61 9.96 0.28
N VAL A 74 -6.60 9.77 -0.58
CA VAL A 74 -5.18 9.84 -0.21
C VAL A 74 -4.68 11.29 -0.09
N GLY A 75 -5.15 12.19 -0.98
CA GLY A 75 -4.77 13.60 -1.01
C GLY A 75 -5.32 14.43 0.17
N GLY A 76 -6.49 14.06 0.71
CA GLY A 76 -7.09 14.71 1.88
C GLY A 76 -6.28 14.57 3.18
N ALA A 77 -5.32 13.65 3.23
CA ALA A 77 -4.48 13.42 4.41
C ALA A 77 -3.17 14.22 4.42
N SER A 78 -2.79 14.88 3.32
CA SER A 78 -1.42 15.42 3.14
C SER A 78 -1.31 16.94 2.93
N GLN A 79 -2.40 17.71 2.90
CA GLN A 79 -2.31 19.19 2.85
C GLN A 79 -2.31 19.80 4.25
N GLY A 80 -1.22 19.59 4.99
CA GLY A 80 -1.10 20.10 6.36
C GLY A 80 0.32 20.12 6.88
N ALA A 81 1.34 20.31 6.03
CA ALA A 81 2.71 20.54 6.48
C ALA A 81 3.57 21.16 5.38
N GLY A 82 4.03 22.39 5.60
CA GLY A 82 5.02 23.10 4.78
C GLY A 82 4.50 24.48 4.35
N SER A 83 5.09 25.62 4.70
CA SER A 83 6.38 25.89 5.35
C SER A 83 6.32 27.26 6.01
N ALA A 84 6.62 27.32 7.31
CA ALA A 84 6.96 28.54 8.02
C ALA A 84 8.48 28.56 8.22
N SER A 85 9.17 29.40 7.44
CA SER A 85 10.52 29.94 7.66
C SER A 85 10.89 30.72 6.40
N ALA A 86 11.53 31.89 6.43
CA ALA A 86 11.97 32.78 7.49
C ALA A 86 12.35 34.08 6.76
N ILE A 87 12.04 35.25 7.31
CA ILE A 87 12.84 36.46 7.08
C ILE A 87 12.89 37.21 8.41
N ILE A 88 14.00 37.04 9.11
CA ILE A 88 14.49 38.00 10.09
C ILE A 88 15.43 38.88 9.28
N ASP A 89 15.19 40.18 9.25
CA ASP A 89 16.29 41.12 9.13
C ASP A 89 16.04 42.33 10.02
N ASP A 90 17.14 42.71 10.64
CA ASP A 90 17.35 43.64 11.75
C ASP A 90 17.59 45.05 11.20
N ALA A 91 17.04 46.07 11.87
CA ALA A 91 17.67 47.40 12.04
C ALA A 91 16.71 48.41 12.70
N GLY A 92 17.06 48.82 13.92
CA GLY A 92 17.20 50.24 14.26
C GLY A 92 16.00 51.02 14.80
N ASP A 93 16.10 51.30 16.10
CA ASP A 93 16.13 52.68 16.64
C ASP A 93 14.83 53.32 17.18
N ASP A 94 14.89 53.55 18.50
CA ASP A 94 14.34 54.60 19.35
C ASP A 94 12.86 55.04 19.28
N GLY A 95 12.24 55.01 20.47
CA GLY A 95 11.46 56.15 20.96
C GLY A 95 9.99 55.91 21.31
N ASN A 96 9.74 55.80 22.62
CA ASN A 96 8.79 56.62 23.38
C ASN A 96 7.28 56.68 22.96
N GLY A 97 6.42 56.37 23.94
CA GLY A 97 5.15 57.08 24.13
C GLY A 97 3.89 56.31 23.77
N GLY A 98 2.99 56.18 24.76
CA GLY A 98 1.71 55.49 24.63
C GLY A 98 0.67 56.23 23.77
N GLY A 99 -0.46 55.55 23.56
CA GLY A 99 -1.61 56.14 22.91
C GLY A 99 -2.47 55.08 22.24
N GLU A 100 -3.55 54.69 22.92
CA GLU A 100 -4.70 54.00 22.34
C GLU A 100 -5.15 54.69 21.04
N GLN A 101 -5.06 54.02 19.89
CA GLN A 101 -5.86 54.38 18.72
C GLN A 101 -6.38 53.13 18.01
N ALA A 102 -7.72 53.08 17.99
CA ALA A 102 -8.55 52.07 17.40
C ALA A 102 -8.27 51.89 15.90
N VAL A 103 -7.75 50.71 15.53
CA VAL A 103 -7.81 50.24 14.15
C VAL A 103 -9.16 49.54 13.96
N LYS A 104 -10.08 50.23 13.29
CA LYS A 104 -11.33 49.66 12.75
C LYS A 104 -10.98 48.49 11.84
N ILE A 105 -11.03 47.27 12.37
CA ILE A 105 -11.12 46.06 11.54
C ILE A 105 -12.58 45.97 11.11
N LEU A 106 -12.81 46.23 9.83
CA LEU A 106 -14.10 46.13 9.17
C LEU A 106 -14.64 44.70 9.37
N ASN A 107 -15.71 44.58 10.16
CA ASN A 107 -16.57 43.41 10.20
C ASN A 107 -17.16 43.19 8.81
N ALA A 108 -16.49 42.36 8.01
CA ALA A 108 -17.13 41.66 6.92
C ALA A 108 -17.84 40.46 7.54
N ASP A 109 -19.15 40.61 7.78
CA ASP A 109 -20.10 39.52 8.00
C ASP A 109 -20.06 38.57 6.80
N LYS A 110 -19.10 37.66 6.79
CA LYS A 110 -19.19 36.42 6.02
C LYS A 110 -19.53 35.34 7.02
N LYS A 111 -20.77 34.86 6.98
CA LYS A 111 -21.18 33.62 7.65
C LYS A 111 -20.29 32.50 7.10
N ALA A 112 -19.18 32.24 7.78
CA ALA A 112 -18.37 31.08 7.53
C ALA A 112 -19.21 29.87 7.96
N THR A 113 -19.80 29.17 7.00
CA THR A 113 -20.25 27.79 7.19
C THR A 113 -19.00 26.91 7.27
N GLY A 114 -18.16 27.17 8.26
CA GLY A 114 -16.92 26.45 8.48
C GLY A 114 -17.21 25.28 9.40
N TYR A 115 -17.46 24.11 8.83
CA TYR A 115 -17.23 22.88 9.58
C TYR A 115 -15.76 22.90 10.01
N VAL A 116 -15.50 23.07 11.30
CA VAL A 116 -14.18 22.88 11.90
C VAL A 116 -14.18 21.40 12.31
N PRO A 117 -13.45 20.52 11.60
CA PRO A 117 -13.36 19.13 12.02
C PRO A 117 -12.86 19.10 13.46
N GLU A 118 -13.62 18.44 14.33
CA GLU A 118 -13.27 18.31 15.73
C GLU A 118 -11.89 17.65 15.81
N ALA A 119 -10.92 18.36 16.40
CA ALA A 119 -9.55 17.90 16.43
C ALA A 119 -9.52 16.57 17.19
N LYS A 120 -9.35 15.47 16.45
CA LYS A 120 -9.34 14.11 16.99
C LYS A 120 -8.44 14.06 18.21
N SER A 121 -8.99 13.55 19.31
CA SER A 121 -8.23 13.41 20.55
C SER A 121 -7.02 12.49 20.33
N MET A 122 -5.93 12.69 21.07
CA MET A 122 -4.75 11.79 20.98
C MET A 122 -5.12 10.29 21.11
N PRO A 123 -6.04 9.87 22.01
CA PRO A 123 -6.52 8.50 22.06
C PRO A 123 -7.20 8.00 20.78
N GLU A 124 -7.92 8.88 20.08
CA GLU A 124 -8.60 8.57 18.82
C GLU A 124 -7.59 8.41 17.67
N ARG A 125 -6.57 9.27 17.60
CA ARG A 125 -5.45 9.11 16.65
C ARG A 125 -4.68 7.81 16.88
N LEU A 126 -4.47 7.43 18.15
CA LEU A 126 -3.83 6.15 18.51
C LEU A 126 -4.73 4.95 18.19
N LYS A 127 -6.05 5.12 18.22
CA LYS A 127 -7.01 4.10 17.79
C LYS A 127 -6.99 3.92 16.27
N ASP A 128 -6.94 5.01 15.51
CA ASP A 128 -6.84 4.97 14.05
C ASP A 128 -5.54 4.27 13.60
N ARG A 129 -4.39 4.60 14.21
CA ARG A 129 -3.11 3.89 13.93
C ARG A 129 -3.18 2.40 14.23
N ARG A 130 -3.94 1.99 15.26
CA ARG A 130 -4.14 0.58 15.61
C ARG A 130 -5.12 -0.10 14.66
N ALA A 131 -6.12 0.62 14.15
CA ALA A 131 -7.13 0.07 13.25
C ALA A 131 -6.51 -0.53 11.98
N ASP A 132 -5.52 0.14 11.39
CA ASP A 132 -4.79 -0.38 10.23
C ASP A 132 -4.08 -1.70 10.53
N MET A 133 -3.37 -1.76 11.66
CA MET A 133 -2.66 -2.97 12.08
C MET A 133 -3.63 -4.10 12.45
N GLU A 134 -4.73 -3.78 13.14
CA GLU A 134 -5.79 -4.73 13.47
C GLU A 134 -6.42 -5.33 12.20
N HIS A 135 -6.68 -4.49 11.19
CA HIS A 135 -7.21 -4.95 9.91
C HIS A 135 -6.23 -5.90 9.21
N LEU A 136 -4.94 -5.56 9.16
CA LEU A 136 -3.91 -6.43 8.59
C LEU A 136 -3.79 -7.75 9.35
N LEU A 137 -3.93 -7.74 10.68
CA LEU A 137 -3.86 -8.95 11.50
C LEU A 137 -5.05 -9.87 11.28
N SER A 138 -6.27 -9.34 11.30
CA SER A 138 -7.50 -10.14 11.17
C SER A 138 -7.74 -10.65 9.76
N ASN A 139 -7.29 -9.93 8.73
CA ASN A 139 -7.53 -10.29 7.33
C ASN A 139 -6.29 -10.92 6.68
N ASP A 140 -5.27 -10.10 6.41
CA ASP A 140 -4.13 -10.50 5.59
C ASP A 140 -3.26 -11.54 6.27
N CYS A 141 -2.91 -11.33 7.55
CA CYS A 141 -2.06 -12.27 8.28
C CYS A 141 -2.74 -13.63 8.49
N VAL A 142 -4.07 -13.65 8.65
CA VAL A 142 -4.86 -14.89 8.71
C VAL A 142 -4.93 -15.57 7.35
N THR A 143 -5.19 -14.81 6.28
CA THR A 143 -5.27 -15.34 4.90
C THR A 143 -3.94 -15.96 4.47
N LEU A 144 -2.83 -15.30 4.78
CA LEU A 144 -1.46 -15.77 4.54
C LEU A 144 -1.02 -16.85 5.54
N LYS A 145 -1.91 -17.24 6.47
CA LYS A 145 -1.69 -18.25 7.52
C LYS A 145 -0.52 -17.93 8.45
N LEU A 146 -0.09 -16.68 8.52
CA LEU A 146 0.96 -16.19 9.42
C LEU A 146 0.51 -16.29 10.88
N VAL A 147 -0.79 -16.14 11.13
CA VAL A 147 -1.44 -16.36 12.42
C VAL A 147 -2.76 -17.09 12.22
N THR A 148 -3.21 -17.77 13.27
CA THR A 148 -4.59 -18.28 13.32
C THR A 148 -5.57 -17.16 13.66
N PRO A 149 -6.87 -17.27 13.33
CA PRO A 149 -7.87 -16.28 13.70
C PRO A 149 -7.89 -16.00 15.21
N ASN A 150 -7.79 -17.06 16.02
CA ASN A 150 -7.74 -16.95 17.48
C ASN A 150 -6.50 -16.22 17.99
N GLU A 151 -5.36 -16.37 17.32
CA GLU A 151 -4.13 -15.64 17.66
C GLU A 151 -4.20 -14.18 17.21
N ALA A 152 -4.79 -13.90 16.04
CA ALA A 152 -5.03 -12.54 15.57
C ALA A 152 -5.91 -11.75 16.56
N ASP A 153 -6.98 -12.38 17.06
CA ASP A 153 -7.82 -11.79 18.10
C ASP A 153 -7.03 -11.52 19.38
N LYS A 154 -6.23 -12.48 19.86
CA LYS A 154 -5.38 -12.28 21.04
C LYS A 154 -4.38 -11.13 20.86
N LEU A 155 -3.75 -11.05 19.68
CA LEU A 155 -2.82 -9.97 19.36
C LEU A 155 -3.54 -8.63 19.39
N LYS A 156 -4.70 -8.52 18.74
CA LYS A 156 -5.55 -7.32 18.75
C LYS A 156 -5.89 -6.85 20.17
N HIS A 157 -6.33 -7.77 21.04
CA HIS A 157 -6.61 -7.42 22.44
C HIS A 157 -5.34 -6.98 23.18
N GLY A 158 -4.19 -7.57 22.87
CA GLY A 158 -2.89 -7.20 23.43
C GLY A 158 -2.32 -5.85 22.95
N LEU A 159 -2.86 -5.28 21.88
CA LEU A 159 -2.51 -3.93 21.40
C LEU A 159 -3.13 -2.81 22.25
N VAL A 160 -4.15 -3.13 23.04
CA VAL A 160 -4.87 -2.13 23.85
C VAL A 160 -4.01 -1.72 25.05
N GLY A 161 -3.70 -0.42 25.15
CA GLY A 161 -2.93 0.14 26.26
C GLY A 161 -1.41 0.09 26.09
N LYS A 162 -0.91 -0.48 24.99
CA LYS A 162 0.50 -0.40 24.60
C LYS A 162 0.77 0.81 23.70
N ASP A 163 2.01 1.27 23.73
CA ASP A 163 2.52 2.19 22.72
C ASP A 163 2.45 1.53 21.33
N PRO A 164 1.90 2.19 20.29
CA PRO A 164 1.71 1.58 18.98
C PRO A 164 3.00 1.06 18.35
N ASP A 165 4.12 1.77 18.51
CA ASP A 165 5.37 1.42 17.83
C ASP A 165 5.99 0.17 18.48
N LYS A 166 5.97 0.11 19.82
CA LYS A 166 6.41 -1.09 20.56
C LYS A 166 5.51 -2.28 20.31
N ALA A 167 4.19 -2.05 20.23
CA ALA A 167 3.23 -3.10 19.97
C ALA A 167 3.41 -3.68 18.56
N GLU A 168 3.68 -2.82 17.56
CA GLU A 168 4.00 -3.24 16.21
C GLU A 168 5.29 -4.06 16.18
N GLU A 169 6.35 -3.64 16.87
CA GLU A 169 7.61 -4.38 16.93
C GLU A 169 7.45 -5.80 17.49
N GLU A 170 6.69 -5.96 18.58
CA GLU A 170 6.37 -7.27 19.16
C GLU A 170 5.59 -8.16 18.19
N VAL A 171 4.58 -7.60 17.53
CA VAL A 171 3.77 -8.30 16.52
C VAL A 171 4.65 -8.73 15.34
N VAL A 172 5.47 -7.82 14.81
CA VAL A 172 6.38 -8.10 13.70
C VAL A 172 7.36 -9.21 14.06
N ALA A 173 7.96 -9.19 15.25
CA ALA A 173 8.86 -10.24 15.69
C ALA A 173 8.18 -11.62 15.71
N MET A 174 6.94 -11.70 16.20
CA MET A 174 6.15 -12.93 16.19
C MET A 174 5.83 -13.40 14.77
N LEU A 175 5.35 -12.50 13.92
CA LEU A 175 4.97 -12.81 12.54
C LEU A 175 6.20 -13.24 11.71
N ARG A 176 7.37 -12.62 11.90
CA ARG A 176 8.63 -13.04 11.26
C ARG A 176 8.98 -14.48 11.63
N ASN A 177 8.85 -14.84 12.91
CA ASN A 177 9.10 -16.21 13.37
C ASN A 177 8.15 -17.21 12.71
N ASN A 178 6.87 -16.86 12.59
CA ASN A 178 5.87 -17.69 11.92
C ASN A 178 6.17 -17.84 10.43
N LEU A 179 6.50 -16.75 9.72
CA LEU A 179 6.89 -16.80 8.31
C LEU A 179 8.16 -17.65 8.10
N HIS A 180 9.18 -17.47 8.94
CA HIS A 180 10.37 -18.32 8.93
C HIS A 180 10.02 -19.80 9.09
N ALA A 181 9.11 -20.14 10.02
CA ALA A 181 8.69 -21.51 10.23
C ALA A 181 7.95 -22.07 9.01
N GLN A 182 7.08 -21.29 8.38
CA GLN A 182 6.37 -21.68 7.15
C GLN A 182 7.34 -21.95 6.00
N VAL A 183 8.24 -21.00 5.71
CA VAL A 183 9.24 -21.12 4.64
C VAL A 183 10.15 -22.32 4.89
N ARG A 184 10.64 -22.50 6.13
CA ARG A 184 11.46 -23.65 6.50
C ARG A 184 10.73 -24.98 6.31
N LYS A 185 9.46 -25.06 6.70
CA LYS A 185 8.62 -26.25 6.51
C LYS A 185 8.44 -26.55 5.02
N PHE A 186 8.25 -25.53 4.19
CA PHE A 186 8.12 -25.67 2.75
C PHE A 186 9.41 -26.19 2.10
N ILE A 187 10.55 -25.54 2.40
CA ILE A 187 11.89 -25.94 1.91
C ILE A 187 12.16 -27.42 2.23
N ARG A 188 11.89 -27.87 3.45
CA ARG A 188 12.08 -29.27 3.86
C ARG A 188 11.18 -30.23 3.08
N LYS A 189 9.92 -29.86 2.86
CA LYS A 189 8.94 -30.70 2.16
C LYS A 189 9.22 -30.82 0.66
N HIS A 190 9.73 -29.75 0.04
CA HIS A 190 9.90 -29.65 -1.41
C HIS A 190 11.38 -29.60 -1.84
N ASN A 191 12.30 -30.01 -0.96
CA ASN A 191 13.75 -30.05 -1.19
C ASN A 191 14.31 -28.74 -1.77
N GLY A 192 13.95 -27.60 -1.16
CA GLY A 192 14.32 -26.26 -1.61
C GLY A 192 13.20 -25.50 -2.31
N GLY A 193 12.39 -26.16 -3.14
CA GLY A 193 11.31 -25.48 -3.88
C GLY A 193 11.83 -24.34 -4.77
N PRO A 194 11.20 -23.15 -4.78
CA PRO A 194 11.69 -21.99 -5.54
C PRO A 194 13.05 -21.50 -5.03
N TRP A 195 13.40 -21.79 -3.77
CA TRP A 195 14.66 -21.40 -3.13
C TRP A 195 15.61 -22.60 -3.05
N ALA A 196 15.94 -23.18 -4.20
CA ALA A 196 16.70 -24.44 -4.27
C ALA A 196 18.15 -24.33 -3.76
N THR A 197 18.76 -23.15 -3.83
CA THR A 197 20.17 -22.94 -3.45
C THR A 197 20.31 -22.39 -2.03
N ALA A 198 21.44 -22.66 -1.39
CA ALA A 198 21.74 -22.15 -0.04
C ALA A 198 21.76 -20.61 0.02
N THR A 199 22.23 -19.97 -1.06
CA THR A 199 22.25 -18.51 -1.21
C THR A 199 20.84 -17.94 -1.19
N LEU A 200 19.94 -18.43 -2.05
CA LEU A 200 18.54 -17.97 -2.11
C LEU A 200 17.82 -18.21 -0.76
N GLN A 201 18.06 -19.34 -0.11
CA GLN A 201 17.49 -19.59 1.22
C GLN A 201 18.04 -18.64 2.29
N SER A 202 19.28 -18.18 2.15
CA SER A 202 19.87 -17.18 3.04
C SER A 202 19.28 -15.80 2.78
N GLU A 203 19.10 -15.42 1.52
CA GLU A 203 18.47 -14.17 1.10
C GLU A 203 17.05 -14.07 1.67
N VAL A 204 16.20 -15.08 1.44
CA VAL A 204 14.84 -15.10 1.99
C VAL A 204 14.84 -14.97 3.51
N ARG A 205 15.79 -15.61 4.22
CA ARG A 205 15.89 -15.46 5.68
C ARG A 205 16.30 -14.05 6.09
N MET A 206 17.23 -13.44 5.36
CA MET A 206 17.68 -12.07 5.62
C MET A 206 16.56 -11.07 5.34
N ASP A 207 15.80 -11.26 4.27
CA ASP A 207 14.70 -10.39 3.89
C ASP A 207 13.59 -10.42 4.94
N ILE A 208 13.20 -11.62 5.40
CA ILE A 208 12.26 -11.77 6.52
C ILE A 208 12.80 -11.04 7.77
N THR A 209 14.08 -11.18 8.09
CA THR A 209 14.68 -10.54 9.29
C THR A 209 14.71 -9.02 9.19
N ARG A 210 14.83 -8.46 7.98
CA ARG A 210 14.91 -7.01 7.73
C ARG A 210 13.56 -6.29 7.81
N THR A 211 12.44 -6.99 7.71
CA THR A 211 11.08 -6.40 7.64
C THR A 211 10.65 -5.66 8.91
N ARG A 212 10.60 -4.32 8.94
CA ARG A 212 10.34 -3.56 10.18
C ARG A 212 8.88 -3.34 10.54
N SER A 213 7.95 -3.50 9.61
CA SER A 213 6.53 -3.23 9.81
C SER A 213 5.65 -4.41 9.42
N VAL A 214 4.44 -4.50 9.97
CA VAL A 214 3.48 -5.57 9.63
C VAL A 214 3.16 -5.53 8.14
N ARG A 215 2.97 -4.32 7.58
CA ARG A 215 2.70 -4.13 6.15
C ARG A 215 3.82 -4.66 5.25
N SER A 216 5.08 -4.36 5.58
CA SER A 216 6.24 -4.88 4.82
C SER A 216 6.31 -6.40 4.86
N LEU A 217 5.98 -7.01 6.00
CA LEU A 217 6.03 -8.44 6.19
C LEU A 217 4.89 -9.15 5.45
N VAL A 218 3.69 -8.57 5.44
CA VAL A 218 2.55 -9.03 4.64
C VAL A 218 2.89 -9.00 3.16
N SER A 219 3.45 -7.90 2.66
CA SER A 219 3.87 -7.76 1.25
C SER A 219 4.92 -8.81 0.88
N LEU A 220 5.98 -8.98 1.69
CA LEU A 220 6.98 -10.03 1.48
C LEU A 220 6.34 -11.43 1.51
N SER A 221 5.44 -11.69 2.45
CA SER A 221 4.76 -12.98 2.55
C SER A 221 3.88 -13.28 1.34
N ARG A 222 3.24 -12.27 0.72
CA ARG A 222 2.48 -12.43 -0.53
C ARG A 222 3.41 -12.83 -1.67
N GLN A 223 4.50 -12.10 -1.84
CA GLN A 223 5.51 -12.42 -2.87
C GLN A 223 6.06 -13.84 -2.71
N LEU A 224 6.45 -14.25 -1.50
CA LEU A 224 6.96 -15.60 -1.25
C LEU A 224 5.91 -16.70 -1.48
N LEU A 225 4.62 -16.40 -1.29
CA LEU A 225 3.54 -17.32 -1.61
C LEU A 225 3.31 -17.42 -3.11
N GLU A 226 3.34 -16.30 -3.83
CA GLU A 226 3.24 -16.26 -5.29
C GLU A 226 4.38 -17.06 -5.94
N GLU A 227 5.63 -16.83 -5.54
CA GLU A 227 6.80 -17.62 -5.99
C GLU A 227 6.61 -19.12 -5.74
N ARG A 228 6.07 -19.47 -4.56
CA ARG A 228 5.77 -20.85 -4.20
C ARG A 228 4.68 -21.45 -5.08
N GLU A 229 3.60 -20.72 -5.32
CA GLU A 229 2.44 -21.19 -6.09
C GLU A 229 2.80 -21.33 -7.57
N GLU A 230 3.56 -20.39 -8.10
CA GLU A 230 4.13 -20.46 -9.44
C GLU A 230 5.06 -21.67 -9.60
N TRP A 231 5.94 -21.91 -8.62
CA TRP A 231 6.79 -23.10 -8.63
C TRP A 231 5.96 -24.39 -8.55
N LEU A 232 4.91 -24.42 -7.73
CA LEU A 232 4.02 -25.57 -7.62
C LEU A 232 3.22 -25.80 -8.90
N SER A 233 2.76 -24.76 -9.59
CA SER A 233 2.01 -24.91 -10.85
C SER A 233 2.92 -25.44 -11.96
N LYS A 234 4.14 -24.90 -12.10
CA LYS A 234 5.17 -25.39 -13.02
C LYS A 234 5.55 -26.85 -12.74
N THR A 235 5.69 -27.22 -11.46
CA THR A 235 6.11 -28.57 -11.06
C THR A 235 4.97 -29.59 -11.13
N LYS A 236 3.72 -29.21 -10.86
CA LYS A 236 2.54 -30.09 -10.98
C LYS A 236 2.18 -30.40 -12.43
N ASN A 237 2.42 -29.46 -13.35
CA ASN A 237 2.19 -29.64 -14.78
C ASN A 237 3.33 -30.43 -15.47
N SER A 238 4.44 -30.64 -14.77
CA SER A 238 5.52 -31.50 -15.19
C SER A 238 5.22 -32.96 -14.77
N LEU A 239 5.06 -33.85 -15.75
CA LEU A 239 4.93 -35.32 -15.55
C LEU A 239 6.07 -35.90 -14.68
N THR A 240 7.19 -35.19 -14.57
CA THR A 240 8.37 -35.54 -13.78
C THR A 240 8.18 -35.35 -12.27
N GLY A 241 7.23 -34.52 -11.84
CA GLY A 241 6.95 -34.23 -10.42
C GLY A 241 6.16 -35.32 -9.68
N ARG A 242 5.53 -36.26 -10.41
CA ARG A 242 4.72 -37.34 -9.81
C ARG A 242 5.50 -38.61 -9.44
N PHE A 243 6.67 -38.84 -10.01
CA PHE A 243 7.39 -40.12 -9.82
C PHE A 243 8.71 -40.01 -9.07
N PHE A 244 9.39 -38.85 -9.09
CA PHE A 244 10.66 -38.71 -8.38
C PHE A 244 10.76 -37.33 -7.75
N GLY A 245 10.89 -37.29 -6.43
CA GLY A 245 11.36 -36.13 -5.65
C GLY A 245 12.83 -35.81 -5.95
N GLY A 246 13.18 -35.65 -7.22
CA GLY A 246 14.53 -35.47 -7.72
C GLY A 246 14.64 -34.20 -8.54
N LYS A 247 15.35 -33.21 -7.97
CA LYS A 247 16.00 -32.05 -8.61
C LYS A 247 15.46 -31.68 -10.00
N VAL A 248 14.52 -30.74 -10.03
CA VAL A 248 14.26 -29.95 -11.24
C VAL A 248 15.49 -29.06 -11.45
N LYS A 249 16.38 -29.45 -12.37
CA LYS A 249 17.31 -28.49 -12.97
C LYS A 249 16.47 -27.64 -13.93
N LEU A 250 16.22 -26.39 -13.57
CA LEU A 250 15.89 -25.38 -14.57
C LEU A 250 17.19 -25.11 -15.34
N ASP A 251 17.17 -25.35 -16.66
CA ASP A 251 18.25 -24.94 -17.54
C ASP A 251 18.35 -23.40 -17.58
N LYS A 252 19.59 -22.93 -17.71
CA LYS A 252 20.03 -21.53 -17.67
C LYS A 252 19.46 -20.67 -18.79
#